data_AF-A0A3C0S1Z9-F1
#
_entry.id   AF-A0A3C0S1Z9-F1
#
_cell.length_a   1.000
_cell.length_b   1.000
_cell.length_c   1.000
_cell.angle_alpha   90.00
_cell.angle_beta   90.00
_cell.angle_gamma   90.00
#
_symmetry.space_group_name_H-M   'P 1'
#
loop_
_entity.id
_entity.type
_entity.pdbx_description
1 polymer ?
#
loop_
_entity_poly.entity_id
_entity_poly.type
_entity_poly.pdbx_seq_one_letter_code
_entity_poly.pdbx_strand_id
1 'polypeptide(L)'
;FTDADWSKTIGALRSRAGITSGTNTLPTKVDSYLKNTFFPEINSPVLLEIRRERQVELALEGFRFNDLKRWKLGPLMANLPWTGIYIPALDKLIDIDHNGTPDVVFYDGSKSAPSITVPAGVAKVAIGGKSTNFQTMTSDNHLEWFKAVKRNWDDNNRQYLYPIPSAAIVLNENLTQNPGWSNLK
;
A
#
# COMPACT_ATOMS: atom_id res chain seq x y z
N PHE A 1 8.37 14.76 -22.35
CA PHE A 1 8.73 13.47 -21.75
C PHE A 1 8.61 12.43 -22.84
N THR A 2 9.73 11.83 -23.22
CA THR A 2 9.93 10.99 -24.41
C THR A 2 10.39 9.58 -24.02
N ASP A 3 10.47 8.65 -24.98
CA ASP A 3 11.08 7.32 -24.77
C ASP A 3 12.54 7.41 -24.31
N ALA A 4 13.28 8.41 -24.81
CA ALA A 4 14.65 8.66 -24.37
C ALA A 4 14.72 9.13 -22.91
N ASP A 5 13.76 9.96 -22.46
CA ASP A 5 13.64 10.37 -21.06
C ASP A 5 13.24 9.18 -20.18
N TRP A 6 12.29 8.36 -20.63
CA TRP A 6 11.85 7.15 -19.95
C TRP A 6 13.00 6.17 -19.72
N SER A 7 13.74 5.87 -20.78
CA SER A 7 14.88 4.95 -20.76
C SER A 7 15.95 5.38 -19.75
N LYS A 8 16.16 6.69 -19.58
CA LYS A 8 17.12 7.25 -18.62
C LYS A 8 16.58 7.44 -17.20
N THR A 9 15.27 7.24 -16.99
CA THR A 9 14.62 7.45 -15.69
C THR A 9 13.94 6.17 -15.22
N ILE A 10 12.62 6.04 -15.39
CA ILE A 10 11.84 4.89 -14.91
C ILE A 10 12.32 3.59 -15.58
N GLY A 11 12.63 3.63 -16.87
CA GLY A 11 13.17 2.49 -17.60
C GLY A 11 14.49 1.95 -17.01
N ALA A 12 15.35 2.85 -16.55
CA ALA A 12 16.59 2.49 -15.87
C ALA A 12 16.33 1.85 -14.50
N LEU A 13 15.38 2.37 -13.71
CA LEU A 13 14.97 1.79 -12.43
C LEU A 13 14.43 0.37 -12.62
N ARG A 14 13.53 0.18 -13.58
CA ARG A 14 12.97 -1.14 -13.94
C ARG A 14 14.06 -2.13 -14.34
N SER A 15 14.97 -1.71 -15.22
CA SER A 15 16.09 -2.56 -15.66
C SER A 15 16.98 -2.97 -14.49
N ARG A 16 17.30 -2.03 -13.59
CA ARG A 16 18.10 -2.29 -12.38
C ARG A 16 17.39 -3.25 -11.41
N ALA A 17 16.06 -3.21 -11.35
CA ALA A 17 15.24 -4.14 -10.57
C ALA A 17 15.03 -5.51 -11.25
N GLY A 18 15.67 -5.76 -12.40
CA GLY A 18 15.55 -7.02 -13.14
C GLY A 18 14.30 -7.14 -14.01
N ILE A 19 13.51 -6.06 -14.17
CA ILE A 19 12.35 -6.04 -15.06
C ILE A 19 12.83 -5.88 -16.50
N THR A 20 12.51 -6.84 -17.35
CA THR A 20 12.96 -6.87 -18.76
C THR A 20 12.02 -6.14 -19.72
N SER A 21 10.77 -5.85 -19.31
CA SER A 21 9.74 -5.23 -20.15
C SER A 21 9.46 -3.76 -19.79
N GLY A 22 9.09 -2.97 -20.79
CA GLY A 22 8.72 -1.56 -20.60
C GLY A 22 9.89 -0.68 -20.17
N THR A 23 11.12 -1.02 -20.57
CA THR A 23 12.35 -0.32 -20.15
C THR A 23 12.73 0.82 -21.10
N ASN A 24 12.45 0.70 -22.40
CA ASN A 24 12.92 1.66 -23.40
C ASN A 24 11.82 2.47 -24.08
N THR A 25 10.55 2.18 -23.77
CA THR A 25 9.38 2.79 -24.43
C THR A 25 8.35 3.19 -23.40
N LEU A 26 7.75 4.37 -23.59
CA LEU A 26 6.65 4.86 -22.78
C LEU A 26 5.46 3.88 -22.84
N PRO A 27 4.74 3.67 -21.72
CA PRO A 27 3.49 2.92 -21.75
C PRO A 27 2.47 3.64 -22.64
N THR A 28 1.80 2.88 -23.49
CA THR A 28 0.76 3.38 -24.40
C THR A 28 -0.65 3.02 -23.96
N LYS A 29 -0.79 2.04 -23.06
CA LYS A 29 -2.07 1.54 -22.57
C LYS A 29 -2.31 1.96 -21.13
N VAL A 30 -3.48 2.54 -20.87
CA VAL A 30 -3.94 2.88 -19.52
C VAL A 30 -4.08 1.60 -18.71
N ASP A 31 -3.44 1.57 -17.55
CA ASP A 31 -3.60 0.47 -16.61
C ASP A 31 -4.96 0.56 -15.91
N SER A 32 -5.86 -0.35 -16.27
CA SER A 32 -7.24 -0.34 -15.77
C SER A 32 -7.32 -0.56 -14.26
N TYR A 33 -6.42 -1.36 -13.69
CA TYR A 33 -6.40 -1.59 -12.25
C TYR A 33 -5.98 -0.32 -11.50
N LEU A 34 -4.87 0.32 -11.91
CA LEU A 34 -4.41 1.55 -11.27
C LEU A 34 -5.43 2.67 -11.36
N LYS A 35 -6.07 2.82 -12.53
CA LYS A 35 -7.12 3.79 -12.75
C LYS A 35 -8.31 3.53 -11.85
N ASN A 36 -8.89 2.33 -11.91
CA ASN A 36 -10.15 2.03 -11.24
C ASN A 36 -9.99 1.96 -9.71
N THR A 37 -8.82 1.53 -9.21
CA THR A 37 -8.59 1.32 -7.78
C THR A 37 -8.01 2.55 -7.07
N PHE A 38 -7.12 3.30 -7.71
CA PHE A 38 -6.37 4.37 -7.02
C PHE A 38 -6.51 5.75 -7.67
N PHE A 39 -6.63 5.81 -9.00
CA PHE A 39 -6.46 7.06 -9.76
C PHE A 39 -7.54 7.23 -10.85
N PRO A 40 -8.84 7.28 -10.49
CA PRO A 40 -9.93 7.26 -11.48
C PRO A 40 -9.88 8.43 -12.47
N GLU A 41 -9.38 9.59 -12.03
CA GLU A 41 -9.26 10.80 -12.84
C GLU A 41 -8.06 10.78 -13.81
N ILE A 42 -7.13 9.82 -13.69
CA ILE A 42 -5.94 9.78 -14.53
C ILE A 42 -6.18 8.92 -15.77
N ASN A 43 -6.00 9.52 -16.95
CA ASN A 43 -6.06 8.85 -18.25
C ASN A 43 -4.69 8.70 -18.93
N SER A 44 -3.63 9.28 -18.35
CA SER A 44 -2.28 9.15 -18.91
C SER A 44 -1.65 7.82 -18.49
N PRO A 45 -1.35 6.90 -19.43
CA PRO A 45 -0.61 5.66 -19.13
C PRO A 45 0.71 5.94 -18.44
N VAL A 46 1.42 6.97 -18.92
CA VAL A 46 2.74 7.37 -18.42
C VAL A 46 2.67 7.83 -16.97
N LEU A 47 1.70 8.67 -16.62
CA LEU A 47 1.57 9.16 -15.25
C LEU A 47 1.18 8.05 -14.27
N LEU A 48 0.33 7.11 -14.69
CA LEU A 48 0.00 5.94 -13.88
C LEU A 48 1.23 5.09 -13.59
N GLU A 49 2.05 4.83 -14.61
CA GLU A 49 3.28 4.04 -14.44
C GLU A 49 4.30 4.74 -13.55
N ILE A 50 4.48 6.07 -13.70
CA ILE A 50 5.33 6.85 -12.79
C ILE A 50 4.86 6.71 -11.34
N ARG A 51 3.54 6.74 -11.08
CA ARG A 51 3.00 6.58 -9.72
C ARG A 51 3.17 5.16 -9.18
N ARG A 52 3.04 4.13 -10.03
CA ARG A 52 3.34 2.73 -9.67
C ARG A 52 4.79 2.57 -9.28
N GLU A 53 5.70 2.98 -10.14
CA GLU A 53 7.14 2.79 -9.96
C GLU A 53 7.63 3.54 -8.72
N ARG A 54 7.12 4.75 -8.48
CA ARG A 54 7.42 5.46 -7.24
C ARG A 54 6.89 4.73 -5.99
N GLN A 55 5.74 4.07 -6.07
CA GLN A 55 5.18 3.29 -4.95
C GLN A 55 5.99 2.02 -4.68
N VAL A 56 6.48 1.35 -5.73
CA VAL A 56 7.26 0.11 -5.62
C VAL A 56 8.68 0.41 -5.18
N GLU A 57 9.37 1.31 -5.88
CA GLU A 57 10.79 1.62 -5.67
C GLU A 57 11.07 2.20 -4.27
N LEU A 58 10.17 3.04 -3.76
CA LEU A 58 10.34 3.76 -2.49
C LEU A 58 9.49 3.15 -1.36
N ALA A 59 9.11 1.88 -1.49
CA ALA A 59 8.34 1.19 -0.48
C ALA A 59 9.11 1.18 0.85
N LEU A 60 8.41 1.45 1.96
CA LEU A 60 8.98 1.51 3.32
C LEU A 60 9.99 2.65 3.58
N GLU A 61 10.13 3.62 2.68
CA GLU A 61 11.03 4.78 2.84
C GLU A 61 10.32 6.06 3.32
N GLY A 62 9.05 5.98 3.74
CA GLY A 62 8.30 7.11 4.29
C GLY A 62 7.71 8.10 3.26
N PHE A 63 7.87 7.86 1.96
CA PHE A 63 7.34 8.76 0.93
C PHE A 63 5.83 8.64 0.69
N ARG A 64 5.24 7.45 0.91
CA ARG A 64 3.86 7.17 0.50
C ARG A 64 2.84 8.14 1.11
N PHE A 65 3.01 8.50 2.38
CA PHE A 65 2.09 9.42 3.05
C PHE A 65 2.09 10.81 2.39
N ASN A 66 3.27 11.36 2.14
CA ASN A 66 3.43 12.66 1.49
C ASN A 66 2.97 12.63 0.02
N ASP A 67 3.18 11.51 -0.67
CA ASP A 67 2.68 11.30 -2.02
C ASP A 67 1.15 11.33 -2.09
N LEU A 68 0.46 10.62 -1.19
CA LEU A 68 -1.00 10.65 -1.12
C LEU A 68 -1.53 12.04 -0.75
N LYS A 69 -0.85 12.77 0.15
CA LYS A 69 -1.23 14.14 0.49
C LYS A 69 -1.10 15.09 -0.70
N ARG A 70 0.05 15.13 -1.37
CA ARG A 70 0.27 16.04 -2.52
C ARG A 70 -0.61 15.70 -3.73
N TRP A 71 -1.05 14.44 -3.85
CA TRP A 71 -1.97 14.01 -4.91
C TRP A 71 -3.45 14.15 -4.53
N LYS A 72 -3.76 14.63 -3.32
CA LYS A 72 -5.12 14.74 -2.79
C LYS A 72 -5.88 13.40 -2.77
N LEU A 73 -5.18 12.34 -2.35
CA LEU A 73 -5.68 10.96 -2.28
C LEU A 73 -5.72 10.42 -0.85
N GLY A 74 -5.92 11.31 0.12
CA GLY A 74 -6.10 10.96 1.53
C GLY A 74 -7.16 9.88 1.78
N PRO A 75 -8.34 9.92 1.12
CA PRO A 75 -9.36 8.89 1.26
C PRO A 75 -8.87 7.46 1.00
N LEU A 76 -7.84 7.26 0.16
CA LEU A 76 -7.28 5.92 -0.06
C LEU A 76 -6.68 5.32 1.23
N MET A 77 -6.15 6.14 2.13
CA MET A 77 -5.60 5.66 3.41
C MET A 77 -6.68 5.20 4.38
N ALA A 78 -7.91 5.71 4.24
CA ALA A 78 -9.05 5.30 5.04
C ALA A 78 -9.77 4.10 4.41
N ASN A 79 -9.93 4.11 3.09
CA ASN A 79 -10.89 3.24 2.41
C ASN A 79 -10.28 1.99 1.79
N LEU A 80 -8.99 1.99 1.43
CA LEU A 80 -8.38 0.80 0.84
C LEU A 80 -8.02 -0.22 1.92
N PRO A 81 -8.43 -1.49 1.76
CA PRO A 81 -8.00 -2.58 2.64
C PRO A 81 -6.48 -2.69 2.71
N TRP A 82 -5.97 -3.14 3.87
CA TRP A 82 -4.56 -3.50 4.00
C TRP A 82 -4.38 -4.95 3.60
N THR A 83 -4.27 -5.17 2.29
CA THR A 83 -3.91 -6.48 1.74
C THR A 83 -2.40 -6.65 1.71
N GLY A 84 -1.95 -7.90 1.83
CA GLY A 84 -0.56 -8.29 1.69
C GLY A 84 -0.40 -9.41 0.69
N ILE A 85 0.48 -10.36 1.00
CA ILE A 85 0.84 -11.44 0.09
C ILE A 85 -0.36 -12.33 -0.27
N TYR A 86 -0.28 -12.89 -1.48
CA TYR A 86 -1.14 -13.99 -1.89
C TYR A 86 -0.77 -15.27 -1.12
N ILE A 87 -1.78 -15.97 -0.62
CA ILE A 87 -1.65 -17.27 0.06
C ILE A 87 -2.52 -18.31 -0.66
N PRO A 88 -1.95 -19.31 -1.34
CA PRO A 88 -2.70 -20.17 -2.27
C PRO A 88 -3.87 -20.93 -1.64
N ALA A 89 -3.75 -21.32 -0.37
CA ALA A 89 -4.80 -21.92 0.43
C ALA A 89 -4.40 -21.94 1.91
N LEU A 90 -5.37 -22.14 2.80
CA LEU A 90 -5.10 -22.57 4.17
C LEU A 90 -4.54 -24.00 4.19
N ASP A 91 -3.83 -24.34 5.26
CA ASP A 91 -3.23 -25.66 5.48
C ASP A 91 -2.29 -26.09 4.32
N LYS A 92 -1.70 -25.12 3.62
CA LYS A 92 -0.69 -25.31 2.57
C LYS A 92 0.65 -24.72 3.01
N LEU A 93 1.70 -25.51 2.87
CA LEU A 93 3.08 -25.10 3.10
C LEU A 93 3.51 -24.10 2.01
N ILE A 94 4.10 -22.97 2.42
CA ILE A 94 4.52 -21.88 1.55
C ILE A 94 5.99 -21.59 1.81
N ASP A 95 6.77 -21.57 0.72
CA ASP A 95 8.13 -21.06 0.64
C ASP A 95 8.04 -19.59 0.16
N ILE A 96 8.30 -18.65 1.05
CA ILE A 96 8.15 -17.20 0.81
C ILE A 96 9.45 -16.63 0.26
N ASP A 97 10.60 -17.10 0.74
CA ASP A 97 11.90 -16.61 0.31
C ASP A 97 12.44 -17.31 -0.96
N HIS A 98 11.73 -18.34 -1.43
CA HIS A 98 12.01 -19.14 -2.61
C HIS A 98 13.33 -19.93 -2.49
N ASN A 99 13.70 -20.35 -1.28
CA ASN A 99 14.92 -21.14 -1.03
C ASN A 99 14.74 -22.66 -1.27
N GLY A 100 13.53 -23.12 -1.61
CA GLY A 100 13.19 -24.52 -1.83
C GLY A 100 12.68 -25.26 -0.58
N THR A 101 12.55 -24.57 0.56
CA THR A 101 12.00 -25.11 1.81
C THR A 101 10.81 -24.28 2.28
N PRO A 102 9.76 -24.88 2.87
CA PRO A 102 8.65 -24.09 3.37
C PRO A 102 9.03 -23.23 4.58
N ASP A 103 8.51 -22.01 4.61
CA ASP A 103 8.69 -21.06 5.72
C ASP A 103 7.47 -21.00 6.62
N VAL A 104 6.26 -21.10 6.04
CA VAL A 104 5.02 -20.83 6.76
C VAL A 104 3.86 -21.71 6.29
N VAL A 105 2.92 -21.95 7.22
CA VAL A 105 1.57 -22.43 6.93
C VAL A 105 0.54 -21.53 7.62
N PHE A 106 -0.44 -21.07 6.85
CA PHE A 106 -1.60 -20.36 7.39
C PHE A 106 -2.75 -21.34 7.63
N TYR A 107 -3.47 -21.21 8.74
CA TYR A 107 -4.61 -22.08 9.06
C TYR A 107 -5.76 -21.30 9.70
N ASP A 108 -6.96 -21.86 9.68
CA ASP A 108 -8.14 -21.24 10.30
C ASP A 108 -7.95 -21.13 11.81
N GLY A 109 -7.95 -19.91 12.33
CA GLY A 109 -7.79 -19.61 13.76
C GLY A 109 -8.94 -20.07 14.65
N SER A 110 -9.99 -20.66 14.08
CA SER A 110 -11.01 -21.40 14.84
C SER A 110 -10.52 -22.80 15.27
N LYS A 111 -9.47 -23.32 14.62
CA LYS A 111 -8.83 -24.60 14.93
C LYS A 111 -7.68 -24.41 15.92
N SER A 112 -7.32 -25.47 16.65
CA SER A 112 -6.18 -25.47 17.58
C SER A 112 -4.81 -25.56 16.87
N ALA A 113 -4.77 -26.10 15.65
CA ALA A 113 -3.56 -26.28 14.86
C ALA A 113 -3.89 -26.46 13.36
N PRO A 114 -2.88 -26.39 12.47
CA PRO A 114 -3.01 -26.83 11.08
C PRO A 114 -3.50 -28.27 10.96
N SER A 115 -4.24 -28.56 9.89
CA SER A 115 -4.77 -29.92 9.60
C SER A 115 -3.79 -30.83 8.87
N ILE A 116 -2.56 -30.34 8.64
CA ILE A 116 -1.47 -31.07 7.97
C ILE A 116 -0.29 -31.26 8.92
N THR A 117 0.57 -32.24 8.60
CA THR A 117 1.88 -32.33 9.24
C THR A 117 2.75 -31.17 8.82
N VAL A 118 3.22 -30.39 9.79
CA VAL A 118 4.05 -29.22 9.57
C VAL A 118 5.50 -29.57 9.93
N PRO A 119 6.46 -29.46 9.00
CA PRO A 119 7.87 -29.70 9.29
C PRO A 119 8.41 -28.82 10.42
N ALA A 120 9.46 -29.28 11.11
CA ALA A 120 10.14 -28.47 12.11
C ALA A 120 10.73 -27.20 11.46
N GLY A 121 10.64 -26.06 12.14
CA GLY A 121 11.12 -24.78 11.64
C GLY A 121 10.09 -23.96 10.85
N VAL A 122 9.01 -24.58 10.36
CA VAL A 122 7.94 -23.88 9.62
C VAL A 122 7.02 -23.13 10.59
N ALA A 123 6.82 -21.84 10.36
CA ALA A 123 5.91 -21.00 11.14
C ALA A 123 4.45 -21.42 10.94
N LYS A 124 3.68 -21.46 12.03
CA LYS A 124 2.24 -21.77 12.01
C LYS A 124 1.47 -20.50 12.34
N VAL A 125 0.69 -19.99 11.40
CA VAL A 125 -0.04 -18.73 11.55
C VAL A 125 -1.54 -18.97 11.47
N ALA A 126 -2.22 -18.89 12.62
CA ALA A 126 -3.67 -18.87 12.68
C ALA A 126 -4.19 -17.55 12.10
N ILE A 127 -5.18 -17.55 11.21
CA ILE A 127 -5.83 -16.32 10.73
C ILE A 127 -7.35 -16.40 10.90
N GLY A 128 -7.98 -15.27 11.17
CA GLY A 128 -9.41 -15.20 11.46
C GLY A 128 -9.83 -16.04 12.68
N GLY A 129 -11.11 -16.41 12.73
CA GLY A 129 -11.65 -17.25 13.80
C GLY A 129 -11.45 -16.63 15.19
N LYS A 130 -10.83 -17.41 16.10
CA LYS A 130 -10.48 -16.97 17.46
C LYS A 130 -9.04 -16.44 17.58
N SER A 131 -8.32 -16.29 16.47
CA SER A 131 -6.97 -15.74 16.49
C SER A 131 -6.96 -14.32 17.02
N THR A 132 -5.94 -13.96 17.78
CA THR A 132 -5.72 -12.60 18.30
C THR A 132 -4.88 -11.74 17.35
N ASN A 133 -4.32 -12.31 16.28
CA ASN A 133 -3.74 -11.52 15.22
C ASN A 133 -4.85 -10.90 14.36
N PHE A 134 -4.65 -9.66 13.92
CA PHE A 134 -5.64 -8.95 13.12
C PHE A 134 -5.62 -9.38 11.65
N GLN A 135 -5.21 -10.62 11.37
CA GLN A 135 -5.05 -11.19 10.03
C GLN A 135 -6.28 -12.00 9.64
N THR A 136 -6.73 -11.80 8.42
CA THR A 136 -7.80 -12.57 7.76
C THR A 136 -7.39 -12.85 6.31
N MET A 137 -8.23 -13.56 5.56
CA MET A 137 -8.02 -13.82 4.14
C MET A 137 -9.16 -13.19 3.32
N THR A 138 -8.81 -12.54 2.21
CA THR A 138 -9.76 -12.07 1.21
C THR A 138 -10.32 -13.25 0.41
N SER A 139 -11.39 -13.02 -0.34
CA SER A 139 -11.98 -14.05 -1.21
C SER A 139 -11.10 -14.44 -2.40
N ASP A 140 -10.12 -13.60 -2.76
CA ASP A 140 -9.14 -13.84 -3.81
C ASP A 140 -7.77 -14.26 -3.25
N ASN A 141 -7.77 -14.81 -2.02
CA ASN A 141 -6.61 -15.46 -1.41
C ASN A 141 -5.42 -14.51 -1.10
N HIS A 142 -5.67 -13.27 -0.71
CA HIS A 142 -4.66 -12.39 -0.11
C HIS A 142 -4.85 -12.29 1.39
N LEU A 143 -3.75 -12.17 2.13
CA LEU A 143 -3.84 -11.78 3.54
C LEU A 143 -4.38 -10.36 3.65
N GLU A 144 -5.24 -10.12 4.64
CA GLU A 144 -5.82 -8.81 4.96
C GLU A 144 -5.65 -8.52 6.45
N TRP A 145 -5.17 -7.32 6.78
CA TRP A 145 -4.95 -6.86 8.15
C TRP A 145 -6.00 -5.86 8.58
N PHE A 146 -6.38 -5.93 9.86
CA PHE A 146 -7.25 -4.94 10.51
C PHE A 146 -8.57 -4.70 9.78
N LYS A 147 -9.14 -5.73 9.13
CA LYS A 147 -10.40 -5.66 8.37
C LYS A 147 -11.54 -4.99 9.13
N ALA A 148 -11.66 -5.27 10.42
CA ALA A 148 -12.71 -4.74 11.28
C ALA A 148 -12.44 -3.30 11.80
N VAL A 149 -11.21 -2.79 11.66
CA VAL A 149 -10.82 -1.46 12.15
C VAL A 149 -11.18 -0.42 11.11
N LYS A 150 -12.14 0.44 11.46
CA LYS A 150 -12.50 1.60 10.64
C LYS A 150 -11.40 2.65 10.71
N ARG A 151 -10.92 3.08 9.56
CA ARG A 151 -10.01 4.22 9.39
C ARG A 151 -10.80 5.39 8.83
N ASN A 152 -10.50 6.60 9.29
CA ASN A 152 -11.19 7.81 8.87
C ASN A 152 -10.20 8.79 8.25
N TRP A 153 -10.63 9.41 7.15
CA TRP A 153 -10.02 10.59 6.56
C TRP A 153 -11.10 11.66 6.51
N ASP A 154 -10.85 12.82 7.08
CA ASP A 154 -11.81 13.91 7.20
C ASP A 154 -12.10 14.53 5.83
N ASP A 155 -13.38 14.67 5.51
CA ASP A 155 -13.83 15.27 4.24
C ASP A 155 -13.60 16.79 4.15
N ASN A 156 -13.26 17.43 5.28
CA ASN A 156 -13.01 18.87 5.36
C ASN A 156 -11.62 19.29 4.84
N ASN A 157 -10.84 18.36 4.26
CA ASN A 157 -9.50 18.58 3.72
C ASN A 157 -8.43 19.04 4.72
N ARG A 158 -8.72 19.16 6.03
CA ARG A 158 -7.75 19.69 7.00
C ARG A 158 -6.48 18.85 7.07
N GLN A 159 -6.59 17.54 6.93
CA GLN A 159 -5.49 16.59 7.08
C GLN A 159 -4.45 16.65 5.94
N TYR A 160 -4.70 17.43 4.88
CA TYR A 160 -3.70 17.72 3.85
C TYR A 160 -2.62 18.72 4.30
N LEU A 161 -2.91 19.55 5.30
CA LEU A 161 -1.97 20.51 5.87
C LEU A 161 -1.81 20.26 7.38
N TYR A 162 -0.62 20.49 7.93
CA TYR A 162 -0.43 20.41 9.38
C TYR A 162 -1.03 21.66 10.05
N PRO A 163 -1.53 21.58 11.29
CA PRO A 163 -1.87 22.79 12.03
C PRO A 163 -0.63 23.65 12.23
N ILE A 164 -0.81 24.97 12.15
CA ILE A 164 0.21 25.93 12.57
C ILE A 164 0.20 25.99 14.10
N PRO A 165 1.35 25.79 14.77
CA PRO A 165 1.43 25.88 16.23
C PRO A 165 0.98 27.25 16.74
N SER A 166 0.17 27.28 17.81
CA SER A 166 -0.35 28.53 18.38
C SER A 166 0.76 29.51 18.78
N ALA A 167 1.91 29.01 19.26
CA ALA A 167 3.06 29.86 19.58
C ALA A 167 3.60 30.63 18.37
N ALA A 168 3.57 30.04 17.17
CA ALA A 168 4.00 30.72 15.95
C ALA A 168 3.00 31.82 15.53
N ILE A 169 1.70 31.58 15.73
CA ILE A 169 0.64 32.58 15.48
C ILE A 169 0.75 33.75 16.47
N VAL A 170 1.04 33.48 17.75
CA VAL A 170 1.25 34.54 18.76
C VAL A 170 2.47 35.40 18.44
N LEU A 171 3.55 34.80 17.94
CA LEU A 171 4.76 35.53 17.55
C LEU A 171 4.60 36.36 16.26
N ASN A 172 3.68 35.97 15.38
CA ASN A 172 3.42 36.66 14.13
C ASN A 172 1.91 36.66 13.83
N GLU A 173 1.25 37.76 14.19
CA GLU A 173 -0.20 37.94 14.02
C GLU A 173 -0.66 37.92 12.54
N ASN A 174 0.27 37.99 11.57
CA ASN A 174 -0.04 37.80 10.15
C ASN A 174 -0.20 36.32 9.77
N LEU A 175 0.24 35.38 10.63
CA LEU A 175 0.03 33.94 10.41
C LEU A 175 -1.37 33.56 10.88
N THR A 176 -2.20 33.10 9.95
CA THR A 176 -3.52 32.53 10.23
C THR A 176 -3.48 31.01 10.14
N GLN A 177 -4.36 30.35 10.88
CA GLN A 177 -4.41 28.89 10.93
C GLN A 177 -4.76 28.29 9.55
N ASN A 178 -4.20 27.11 9.26
CA ASN A 178 -4.55 26.34 8.06
C ASN A 178 -6.04 25.95 8.06
N PRO A 179 -6.70 25.90 6.88
CA PRO A 179 -8.12 25.59 6.77
C PRO A 179 -8.52 24.31 7.53
N GLY A 180 -9.63 24.39 8.26
CA GLY A 180 -10.22 23.25 9.00
C GLY A 180 -9.58 22.95 10.37
N TRP A 181 -8.52 23.67 10.77
CA TRP A 181 -7.85 23.49 12.06
C TRP A 181 -8.31 24.47 13.17
N SER A 182 -9.04 25.53 12.84
CA SER A 182 -9.41 26.59 13.80
C SER A 182 -10.41 26.19 14.89
N ASN A 183 -11.12 25.06 14.73
CA ASN A 183 -12.24 24.67 15.61
C ASN A 183 -11.97 23.41 16.44
N LEU A 184 -10.72 22.97 16.54
CA LEU A 184 -10.33 21.83 17.36
C LEU A 184 -10.10 22.32 18.80
N LYS A 185 -11.14 22.18 19.63
CA LYS A 185 -11.05 22.32 21.09
C LYS A 185 -10.52 21.03 21.72
#